data_AF-A0AAV5Q6H9-F1
#
_entry.id   AF-A0AAV5Q6H9-F1
#
_cell.length_a   1.000
_cell.length_b   1.000
_cell.length_c   1.000
_cell.angle_alpha   90.00
_cell.angle_beta   90.00
_cell.angle_gamma   90.00
#
_symmetry.space_group_name_H-M   'P 1'
#
loop_
_entity.id
_entity.type
_entity.pdbx_description
1 polymer ?
#
loop_
_entity_poly.entity_id
_entity_poly.type
_entity_poly.pdbx_seq_one_letter_code
_entity_poly.pdbx_strand_id
1 'polypeptide(L)'
;MSLRIEYCVRCQWMLRACWYQQEILQTFVSKAKYSEEALIKEITLVPSFESATFRVSLLMDKSWIVVWDRSIEKGFPDSKILKGRIRDLLDPSKGLGHVDRGTSGALLGENNNECVECKEQA
;
A
#
# COMPACT_ATOMS: atom_id res chain seq x y z
N MET A 1 -3.20 -9.97 9.09
CA MET A 1 -2.60 -10.76 7.98
C MET A 1 -1.10 -10.45 7.83
N SER A 2 -0.37 -11.26 7.05
CA SER A 2 1.06 -11.06 6.71
C SER A 2 1.21 -10.75 5.23
N LEU A 3 2.11 -9.83 4.87
CA LEU A 3 2.37 -9.41 3.50
C LEU A 3 3.86 -9.56 3.15
N ARG A 4 4.15 -9.93 1.91
CA ARG A 4 5.51 -10.13 1.40
C ARG A 4 5.77 -9.20 0.22
N ILE A 5 6.93 -8.54 0.23
CA ILE A 5 7.43 -7.76 -0.91
C ILE A 5 8.72 -8.42 -1.40
N GLU A 6 8.66 -9.10 -2.53
CA GLU A 6 9.82 -9.65 -3.22
C GLU A 6 10.44 -8.60 -4.13
N TYR A 7 11.75 -8.40 -4.05
CA TYR A 7 12.43 -7.39 -4.85
C TYR A 7 13.78 -7.87 -5.40
N CYS A 8 14.09 -7.46 -6.63
CA CYS A 8 15.37 -7.69 -7.26
C CYS A 8 16.50 -6.95 -6.53
N VAL A 9 17.46 -7.69 -5.95
CA VAL A 9 18.63 -7.11 -5.28
C VAL A 9 19.58 -6.43 -6.25
N ARG A 10 19.74 -6.99 -7.45
CA ARG A 10 20.63 -6.47 -8.50
C ARG A 10 20.14 -5.16 -9.09
N CYS A 11 18.84 -4.90 -9.01
CA CYS A 11 18.18 -3.72 -9.56
C CYS A 11 18.17 -2.54 -8.58
N GLN A 12 18.73 -2.70 -7.38
CA GLN A 12 18.74 -1.69 -6.31
C GLN A 12 17.33 -1.23 -5.90
N TRP A 13 16.34 -2.14 -5.92
CA TRP A 13 14.95 -1.82 -5.58
C TRP A 13 14.59 -1.96 -4.09
N MET A 14 15.58 -2.23 -3.23
CA MET A 14 15.37 -2.33 -1.78
C MET A 14 14.71 -1.06 -1.22
N LEU A 15 15.22 0.13 -1.55
CA LEU A 15 14.67 1.40 -1.05
C LEU A 15 13.20 1.58 -1.45
N ARG A 16 12.85 1.18 -2.67
CA ARG A 16 11.46 1.22 -3.15
C ARG A 16 10.59 0.22 -2.38
N ALA A 17 11.08 -0.99 -2.14
CA ALA A 17 10.36 -1.99 -1.35
C ALA A 17 10.13 -1.51 0.10
N CYS A 18 11.14 -0.90 0.74
CA CYS A 18 11.00 -0.28 2.05
C CYS A 18 9.96 0.86 2.07
N TRP A 19 9.93 1.70 1.03
CA TRP A 19 8.94 2.77 0.93
C TRP A 19 7.50 2.22 0.85
N TYR A 20 7.25 1.19 0.04
CA TYR A 20 5.92 0.55 0.03
C TYR A 20 5.57 -0.10 1.37
N GLN A 21 6.53 -0.74 2.04
CA GLN A 21 6.33 -1.28 3.38
C GLN A 21 5.88 -0.19 4.36
N GLN A 22 6.54 0.97 4.35
CA GLN A 22 6.17 2.11 5.21
C GLN A 22 4.77 2.62 4.89
N GLU A 23 4.46 2.84 3.61
CA GLU A 23 3.13 3.31 3.15
C GLU A 23 2.00 2.37 3.61
N ILE A 24 2.22 1.06 3.51
CA ILE A 24 1.24 0.03 3.89
C ILE A 24 1.10 -0.01 5.42
N LEU A 25 2.20 -0.06 6.18
CA LEU A 25 2.12 -0.08 7.65
C LEU A 25 1.46 1.18 8.19
N GLN A 26 1.82 2.36 7.69
CA GLN A 26 1.16 3.62 8.07
C GLN A 26 -0.33 3.61 7.77
N THR A 27 -0.77 2.94 6.72
CA THR A 27 -2.19 2.90 6.36
C THR A 27 -2.97 1.86 7.19
N PHE A 28 -2.46 0.63 7.29
CA PHE A 28 -3.23 -0.51 7.81
C PHE A 28 -2.96 -0.83 9.29
N VAL A 29 -1.90 -0.23 9.88
CA VAL A 29 -1.68 -0.25 11.33
C VAL A 29 -2.28 1.00 11.98
N SER A 30 -2.02 2.20 11.43
CA SER A 30 -2.44 3.47 12.08
C SER A 30 -3.94 3.77 11.97
N LYS A 31 -4.62 3.35 10.89
CA LYS A 31 -6.06 3.65 10.70
C LYS A 31 -7.00 2.71 11.46
N ALA A 32 -6.49 1.84 12.32
CA ALA A 32 -7.29 1.02 13.22
C ALA A 32 -7.89 1.86 14.39
N LYS A 33 -8.42 3.06 14.08
CA LYS A 33 -8.86 4.09 15.03
C LYS A 33 -9.98 3.65 15.99
N TYR A 34 -10.63 2.52 15.74
CA TYR A 34 -11.74 1.98 16.53
C TYR A 34 -11.57 0.51 16.91
N SER A 35 -10.43 -0.11 16.58
CA SER A 35 -10.10 -1.48 16.99
C SER A 35 -8.62 -1.57 17.28
N GLU A 36 -8.21 -2.10 18.43
CA GLU A 36 -6.80 -2.37 18.74
C GLU A 36 -6.14 -3.43 17.82
N GLU A 37 -6.83 -3.85 16.75
CA GLU A 37 -6.34 -4.82 15.79
C GLU A 37 -5.86 -4.17 14.49
N ALA A 38 -4.57 -4.36 14.18
CA ALA A 38 -4.00 -4.02 12.89
C ALA A 38 -4.41 -5.06 11.82
N LEU A 39 -4.94 -4.58 10.69
CA LEU A 39 -5.33 -5.44 9.56
C LEU A 39 -4.10 -6.17 8.98
N ILE A 40 -2.97 -5.48 8.93
CA ILE A 40 -1.66 -6.03 8.54
C ILE A 40 -0.76 -5.99 9.76
N LYS A 41 -0.31 -7.16 10.20
CA LYS A 41 0.50 -7.33 11.42
C LYS A 41 1.99 -7.24 11.12
N GLU A 42 2.38 -7.65 9.91
CA GLU A 42 3.77 -7.67 9.49
C GLU A 42 3.89 -7.55 7.98
N ILE A 43 5.06 -7.07 7.55
CA ILE A 43 5.47 -7.05 6.15
C ILE A 43 6.90 -7.58 6.07
N THR A 44 7.12 -8.63 5.30
CA THR A 44 8.44 -9.21 5.05
C THR A 44 9.00 -8.70 3.73
N LEU A 45 10.20 -8.11 3.77
CA LEU A 45 10.98 -7.83 2.57
C LEU A 45 11.79 -9.07 2.21
N VAL A 46 11.62 -9.57 0.99
CA VAL A 46 12.27 -10.80 0.53
C VAL A 46 13.21 -10.48 -0.64
N PRO A 47 14.53 -10.58 -0.44
CA PRO A 47 15.49 -10.43 -1.52
C PRO A 47 15.29 -11.51 -2.59
N SER A 48 15.24 -11.10 -3.85
CA SER A 48 15.26 -12.00 -5.01
C SER A 48 16.50 -11.75 -5.86
N PHE A 49 17.13 -12.83 -6.29
CA PHE A 49 18.23 -12.79 -7.26
C PHE A 49 17.73 -12.83 -8.70
N GLU A 50 16.46 -13.17 -8.93
CA GLU A 50 15.84 -13.09 -10.24
C GLU A 50 15.76 -11.62 -10.70
N SER A 51 16.09 -11.42 -11.98
CA SER A 51 16.17 -10.08 -12.55
C SER A 51 14.78 -9.46 -12.65
N ALA A 52 14.69 -8.17 -12.34
CA ALA A 52 13.47 -7.39 -12.50
C ALA A 52 12.23 -7.89 -11.71
N THR A 53 12.43 -8.77 -10.72
CA THR A 53 11.38 -9.19 -9.77
C THR A 53 10.94 -8.02 -8.90
N PHE A 54 9.65 -7.74 -8.92
CA PHE A 54 8.98 -6.93 -7.93
C PHE A 54 7.56 -7.45 -7.75
N ARG A 55 7.31 -8.16 -6.65
CA ARG A 55 6.02 -8.82 -6.38
C ARG A 55 5.54 -8.52 -4.97
N VAL A 56 4.27 -8.19 -4.84
CA VAL A 56 3.59 -7.99 -3.57
C VAL A 56 2.56 -9.10 -3.41
N SER A 57 2.65 -9.85 -2.31
CA SER A 57 1.78 -10.98 -2.02
C SER A 57 1.20 -10.87 -0.62
N LEU A 58 -0.06 -11.26 -0.46
CA LEU A 58 -0.78 -11.27 0.81
C LEU A 58 -1.08 -12.70 1.22
N LEU A 59 -0.84 -13.04 2.49
CA LEU A 59 -1.16 -14.36 3.03
C LEU A 59 -2.64 -14.40 3.44
N MET A 60 -3.43 -15.22 2.76
CA MET A 60 -4.85 -15.46 3.01
C MET A 60 -5.13 -16.96 3.07
N ASP A 61 -5.83 -17.42 4.11
CA ASP A 61 -6.23 -18.83 4.27
C ASP A 61 -5.09 -19.84 4.05
N LYS A 62 -3.88 -19.49 4.54
CA LYS A 62 -2.63 -20.27 4.39
C LYS A 62 -2.06 -20.33 2.96
N SER A 63 -2.55 -19.50 2.06
CA SER A 63 -2.07 -19.36 0.68
C SER A 63 -1.60 -17.95 0.37
N TRP A 64 -0.60 -17.81 -0.51
CA TRP A 64 -0.12 -16.51 -0.95
C TRP A 64 -0.92 -16.06 -2.18
N ILE A 65 -1.61 -14.92 -2.06
CA ILE A 65 -2.31 -14.28 -3.17
C ILE A 65 -1.45 -13.14 -3.68
N VAL A 66 -1.20 -13.11 -4.98
CA VAL A 66 -0.44 -12.02 -5.62
C VAL A 66 -1.35 -10.80 -5.76
N VAL A 67 -0.95 -9.72 -5.09
CA VAL A 67 -1.64 -8.41 -5.15
C VAL A 67 -1.10 -7.58 -6.32
N TRP A 68 0.21 -7.69 -6.56
CA TRP A 68 0.90 -7.01 -7.65
C TRP A 68 2.08 -7.83 -8.14
N ASP A 69 2.25 -7.93 -9.47
CA ASP A 69 3.46 -8.46 -10.09
C ASP A 69 3.89 -7.51 -11.21
N ARG A 70 5.10 -6.95 -11.09
CA ARG A 70 5.65 -6.01 -12.06
C ARG A 70 5.74 -6.60 -13.48
N SER A 71 6.00 -7.90 -13.61
CA SER A 71 6.13 -8.55 -14.93
C SER A 71 4.80 -8.57 -15.70
N ILE A 72 3.69 -8.69 -14.95
CA ILE A 72 2.31 -8.72 -15.45
C ILE A 72 1.81 -7.29 -15.67
N GLU A 73 1.92 -6.45 -14.65
CA GLU A 73 1.36 -5.09 -14.61
C GLU A 73 2.23 -4.03 -15.34
N LYS A 74 3.39 -4.45 -15.87
CA LYS A 74 4.33 -3.61 -16.62
C LYS A 74 4.78 -2.34 -15.88
N GLY A 75 4.93 -2.42 -14.56
CA GLY A 75 5.35 -1.26 -13.77
C GLY A 75 5.33 -1.49 -12.27
N PHE A 76 5.65 -0.42 -11.56
CA PHE A 76 5.45 -0.34 -10.12
C PHE A 76 4.05 0.22 -9.84
N PRO A 77 3.38 -0.23 -8.78
CA PRO A 77 2.05 0.27 -8.48
C PRO A 77 2.10 1.71 -7.96
N ASP A 78 1.11 2.51 -8.31
CA ASP A 78 0.83 3.71 -7.52
C ASP A 78 0.44 3.29 -6.08
N SER A 79 0.85 4.07 -5.07
CA SER A 79 0.59 3.71 -3.68
C SER A 79 -0.90 3.64 -3.36
N LYS A 80 -1.74 4.48 -3.99
CA LYS A 80 -3.19 4.43 -3.81
C LYS A 80 -3.77 3.14 -4.38
N ILE A 81 -3.35 2.76 -5.58
CA ILE A 81 -3.82 1.54 -6.26
C ILE A 81 -3.43 0.30 -5.44
N LEU A 82 -2.17 0.23 -4.97
CA LEU A 82 -1.72 -0.91 -4.17
C LEU A 82 -2.53 -1.02 -2.87
N LYS A 83 -2.71 0.10 -2.15
CA LYS A 83 -3.50 0.12 -0.91
C LYS A 83 -4.96 -0.24 -1.16
N GLY A 84 -5.56 0.23 -2.26
CA GLY A 84 -6.92 -0.16 -2.67
C GLY A 84 -7.04 -1.67 -2.87
N ARG A 85 -6.18 -2.29 -3.67
CA ARG A 85 -6.18 -3.75 -3.89
C ARG A 85 -5.98 -4.55 -2.61
N ILE A 86 -5.07 -4.09 -1.74
CA ILE A 86 -4.86 -4.73 -0.43
C ILE A 86 -6.12 -4.66 0.42
N ARG A 87 -6.78 -3.50 0.50
CA ARG A 87 -8.05 -3.36 1.23
C ARG A 87 -9.12 -4.29 0.65
N ASP A 88 -9.27 -4.32 -0.66
CA ASP A 88 -10.31 -5.14 -1.32
C ASP A 88 -10.16 -6.64 -1.01
N LEU A 89 -8.94 -7.10 -0.72
CA LEU A 89 -8.70 -8.46 -0.27
C LEU A 89 -8.92 -8.65 1.24
N LEU A 90 -8.61 -7.64 2.05
CA LEU A 90 -8.68 -7.73 3.52
C LEU A 90 -10.09 -7.49 4.07
N ASP A 91 -10.71 -6.39 3.65
CA ASP A 91 -12.02 -5.93 4.12
C ASP A 91 -12.58 -4.89 3.14
N PRO A 92 -13.37 -5.30 2.13
CA PRO A 92 -13.98 -4.40 1.16
C PRO A 92 -14.89 -3.33 1.77
N SER A 93 -15.42 -3.57 2.97
CA SER A 93 -16.38 -2.67 3.62
C SER A 93 -15.72 -1.45 4.28
N LYS A 94 -14.41 -1.50 4.53
CA LYS A 94 -13.65 -0.41 5.17
C LYS A 94 -13.14 0.59 4.15
N GLY A 95 -13.73 1.79 4.12
CA GLY A 95 -13.18 2.91 3.38
C GLY A 95 -11.79 3.33 3.88
N LEU A 96 -10.84 3.53 2.97
CA LEU A 96 -9.50 4.07 3.23
C LEU A 96 -9.47 5.62 3.25
N GLY A 97 -10.62 6.29 3.16
CA GLY A 97 -10.74 7.75 3.19
C GLY A 97 -10.19 8.40 1.92
N HIS A 98 -9.13 9.21 2.04
CA HIS A 98 -8.47 9.93 0.93
C HIS A 98 -7.91 9.04 -0.19
N VAL A 99 -7.74 7.74 0.07
CA VAL A 99 -7.33 6.78 -0.98
C VAL A 99 -8.50 6.45 -1.91
N ASP A 100 -9.74 6.53 -1.41
CA ASP A 100 -10.97 6.18 -2.15
C ASP A 100 -11.66 7.39 -2.77
N ARG A 101 -11.40 8.59 -2.24
CA ARG A 101 -11.83 9.84 -2.86
C ARG A 101 -11.00 10.12 -4.11
N GLY A 102 -11.50 9.64 -5.25
CA GLY A 102 -11.29 10.22 -6.57
C GLY A 102 -9.85 10.16 -7.12
N THR A 103 -9.67 9.34 -8.14
CA THR A 103 -8.71 9.53 -9.23
C THR A 103 -9.00 10.84 -9.98
N SER A 104 -8.72 11.97 -9.33
CA SER A 104 -8.56 13.26 -9.98
C SER A 104 -7.27 13.86 -9.46
N GLY A 105 -6.15 13.36 -9.96
CA GLY A 105 -4.91 14.12 -9.98
C GLY A 105 -5.10 15.31 -10.92
N ALA A 106 -5.90 16.30 -10.51
CA ALA A 106 -5.85 17.62 -11.09
C ALA A 106 -4.59 18.28 -10.51
N LEU A 107 -3.76 18.75 -11.43
CA LEU A 107 -2.49 19.42 -11.22
C LEU A 107 -2.60 20.48 -10.12
N LEU A 108 -1.52 20.66 -9.34
CA LEU A 108 -1.33 21.85 -8.52
C LEU A 108 -1.30 23.06 -9.47
N GLY A 109 -2.42 23.78 -9.52
CA GLY A 109 -2.63 24.96 -10.33
C GLY A 109 -3.68 25.86 -9.68
N GLU A 110 -3.17 26.87 -8.99
CA GLU A 110 -3.78 28.17 -8.68
C GLU A 110 -4.83 28.25 -7.55
N ASN A 111 -4.34 28.78 -6.42
CA ASN A 111 -5.02 29.70 -5.50
C ASN A 111 -6.35 29.25 -4.87
N ASN A 112 -6.27 28.57 -3.72
CA ASN A 112 -6.95 29.04 -2.51
C ASN A 112 -6.42 28.33 -1.26
N ASN A 113 -5.82 29.12 -0.38
CA ASN A 113 -5.06 28.69 0.78
C ASN A 113 -5.99 28.46 1.99
N GLU A 114 -6.93 27.50 1.90
CA GLU A 114 -7.73 27.06 3.05
C GLU A 114 -7.75 25.54 3.16
N CYS A 115 -6.96 25.02 4.09
CA CYS A 115 -7.07 23.64 4.56
C CYS A 115 -8.19 23.56 5.61
N VAL A 116 -9.34 23.00 5.24
CA VAL A 116 -10.55 22.97 6.09
C VAL A 116 -10.57 21.78 7.08
N GLU A 117 -9.62 20.83 6.99
CA GLU A 117 -9.63 19.60 7.82
C GLU A 117 -8.68 19.62 9.04
N CYS A 118 -8.59 20.75 9.76
CA CYS A 118 -7.87 20.84 11.04
C CYS A 118 -8.71 21.41 12.20
N LYS A 119 -10.05 21.36 12.15
CA LYS A 119 -10.92 21.98 13.17
C LYS A 119 -11.71 21.05 14.11
N GLU A 120 -11.42 19.74 14.16
CA GLU A 120 -12.09 18.86 15.13
C GLU A 120 -11.12 17.92 15.87
N GLN A 121 -10.17 18.54 16.58
CA GLN A 121 -9.53 17.92 17.74
C GLN A 121 -9.43 19.00 18.83
N ALA A 122 -10.53 19.19 19.57
CA ALA A 122 -10.54 19.83 20.87
C ALA A 122 -10.27 18.75 21.94
#